data_AF-A0A842PBD4-F1
#
_entry.id   AF-A0A842PBD4-F1
#
_cell.length_a   1.000
_cell.length_b   1.000
_cell.length_c   1.000
_cell.angle_alpha   90.00
_cell.angle_beta   90.00
_cell.angle_gamma   90.00
#
_symmetry.space_group_name_H-M   'P 1'
#
loop_
_entity.id
_entity.type
_entity.pdbx_description
1 polymer ?
#
loop_
_entity_poly.entity_id
_entity_poly.type
_entity_poly.pdbx_seq_one_letter_code
_entity_poly.pdbx_strand_id
1 'polypeptide(L)'
;PEPIVEPEEATPEQLAQVNDLQQQIDDLENVLSHQNFSNSQPEEATPEQLAQVNDLQQQIDDLENVLSHQNFSNSQPEEATPEQLAQVNDLQQQIDDLENVLSHQNFSNSQPEEATPEQFSKVKKLEKEIEKLEAVDIEHEIIQTLRKQNKKLDDIENKLNHSDTSKIKTSETIPQEAYCVRCKTKRIIKNPKETTMKNGRPAIKGFCSVCECKVFRIGKIKK
;
A
#
# COMPACT_ATOMS: atom_id res chain seq x y z
N PRO A 1 32.54 -39.76 -31.89
CA PRO A 1 32.93 -39.26 -30.56
C PRO A 1 32.93 -37.72 -30.59
N GLU A 2 31.79 -37.12 -30.26
CA GLU A 2 31.67 -35.67 -30.13
C GLU A 2 32.10 -35.23 -28.72
N PRO A 3 32.67 -34.02 -28.57
CA PRO A 3 33.26 -33.58 -27.32
C PRO A 3 32.16 -33.18 -26.33
N ILE A 4 32.34 -33.60 -25.08
CA ILE A 4 31.49 -33.25 -23.94
C ILE A 4 31.86 -31.82 -23.54
N VAL A 5 30.92 -30.89 -23.70
CA VAL A 5 31.04 -29.50 -23.21
C VAL A 5 30.67 -29.51 -21.72
N GLU A 6 31.63 -29.15 -20.87
CA GLU A 6 31.45 -29.00 -19.43
C GLU A 6 30.52 -27.81 -19.11
N PRO A 7 29.74 -27.87 -18.01
CA PRO A 7 28.82 -26.79 -17.66
C PRO A 7 29.59 -25.52 -17.29
N GLU A 8 29.27 -24.40 -17.95
CA GLU A 8 29.83 -23.08 -17.63
C GLU A 8 29.61 -22.74 -16.15
N GLU A 9 30.71 -22.63 -15.41
CA GLU A 9 30.71 -22.11 -14.05
C GLU A 9 30.24 -20.64 -14.07
N ALA A 10 29.38 -20.28 -13.11
CA ALA A 10 28.86 -18.91 -12.99
C ALA A 10 30.02 -17.91 -12.99
N THR A 11 29.93 -16.89 -13.83
CA THR A 11 31.02 -15.91 -13.93
C THR A 11 31.18 -15.18 -12.59
N PRO A 12 32.39 -14.74 -12.21
CA PRO A 12 32.62 -13.98 -10.99
C PRO A 12 31.71 -12.74 -10.88
N GLU A 13 31.31 -12.20 -12.02
CA GLU A 13 30.40 -11.06 -12.15
C GLU A 13 28.95 -11.43 -11.81
N GLN A 14 28.48 -12.60 -12.24
CA GLN A 14 27.17 -13.13 -11.84
C GLN A 14 27.14 -13.43 -10.33
N LEU A 15 28.24 -13.96 -9.78
CA LEU A 15 28.34 -14.22 -8.34
C LEU A 15 28.37 -12.92 -7.53
N ALA A 16 29.06 -11.88 -8.03
CA ALA A 16 29.06 -10.56 -7.42
C ALA A 16 27.66 -9.91 -7.43
N GLN A 17 26.92 -10.03 -8.53
CA GLN A 17 25.54 -9.52 -8.61
C GLN A 17 24.60 -10.22 -7.64
N VAL A 18 24.73 -11.54 -7.47
CA VAL A 18 23.91 -12.30 -6.50
C VAL A 18 24.23 -11.88 -5.07
N ASN A 19 25.50 -11.65 -4.75
CA ASN A 19 25.90 -11.18 -3.42
C ASN A 19 25.40 -9.76 -3.14
N ASP A 20 25.42 -8.86 -4.14
CA ASP A 20 24.90 -7.50 -4.00
C ASP A 20 23.38 -7.49 -3.78
N LEU A 21 22.63 -8.33 -4.51
CA LEU A 21 21.20 -8.52 -4.30
C LEU A 21 20.89 -9.12 -2.92
N GLN A 22 21.70 -10.06 -2.44
CA GLN A 22 21.54 -10.63 -1.11
C GLN A 22 21.76 -9.55 -0.02
N GLN A 23 22.77 -8.71 -0.19
CA GLN A 23 23.04 -7.59 0.70
C GLN A 23 21.87 -6.60 0.74
N GLN A 24 21.27 -6.28 -0.42
CA GLN A 24 20.09 -5.41 -0.50
C GLN A 24 18.87 -6.00 0.22
N ILE A 25 18.69 -7.33 0.17
CA ILE A 25 17.61 -8.02 0.90
C ILE A 25 17.85 -7.93 2.41
N ASP A 26 19.07 -8.21 2.86
CA ASP A 26 19.43 -8.18 4.29
C ASP A 26 19.26 -6.75 4.86
N ASP A 27 19.61 -5.72 4.09
CA ASP A 27 19.42 -4.32 4.48
C ASP A 27 17.93 -3.95 4.56
N LEU A 28 17.10 -4.42 3.63
CA LEU A 28 15.65 -4.22 3.66
C LEU A 28 14.98 -4.96 4.82
N GLU A 29 15.42 -6.17 5.14
CA GLU A 29 14.95 -6.93 6.30
C GLU A 29 15.29 -6.21 7.61
N ASN A 30 16.47 -5.60 7.70
CA ASN A 30 16.86 -4.83 8.86
C ASN A 30 16.01 -3.55 9.01
N VAL A 31 15.73 -2.84 7.91
CA VAL A 31 14.82 -1.68 7.89
C VAL A 31 13.40 -2.09 8.33
N LEU A 32 12.90 -3.24 7.87
CA LEU A 32 11.60 -3.78 8.27
C LEU A 32 11.58 -4.20 9.75
N SER A 33 12.70 -4.68 10.29
CA SER A 33 12.83 -5.02 11.72
C SER A 33 12.83 -3.79 12.63
N HIS A 34 13.27 -2.64 12.10
CA HIS A 34 13.29 -1.35 12.81
C HIS A 34 12.04 -0.50 12.58
N GLN A 35 11.21 -0.86 11.61
CA GLN A 35 9.84 -0.39 11.55
C GLN A 35 9.08 -1.04 12.70
N ASN A 36 8.91 -0.28 13.78
CA ASN A 36 7.89 -0.55 14.80
C ASN A 36 6.52 -0.62 14.13
N PHE A 37 6.17 -1.79 13.59
CA PHE A 37 4.78 -2.19 13.50
C PHE A 37 4.32 -2.33 14.94
N SER A 38 3.74 -1.25 15.45
CA SER A 38 2.97 -1.26 16.70
C SER A 38 1.98 -2.39 16.61
N ASN A 39 2.36 -3.51 17.22
CA ASN A 39 1.54 -4.67 17.44
C ASN A 39 0.41 -4.18 18.35
N SER A 40 -0.73 -3.83 17.75
CA SER A 40 -1.93 -3.42 18.48
C SER A 40 -2.51 -4.66 19.14
N GLN A 41 -1.97 -4.99 20.31
CA GLN A 41 -2.78 -5.60 21.36
C GLN A 41 -3.93 -4.63 21.66
N PRO A 42 -5.17 -5.11 21.91
CA PRO A 42 -6.19 -4.23 22.44
C PRO A 42 -5.72 -3.77 23.82
N GLU A 43 -5.30 -2.51 23.92
CA GLU A 43 -5.06 -1.88 25.22
C GLU A 43 -6.39 -1.85 25.97
N GLU A 44 -6.55 -2.72 26.96
CA GLU A 44 -7.60 -2.55 27.96
C GLU A 44 -7.39 -1.18 28.60
N ALA A 45 -8.42 -0.32 28.54
CA ALA A 45 -8.37 1.05 29.02
C ALA A 45 -7.74 1.08 30.42
N THR A 46 -6.71 1.91 30.60
CA THR A 46 -6.04 1.98 31.90
C THR A 46 -7.05 2.40 32.98
N PRO A 47 -6.90 1.98 34.24
CA PRO A 47 -7.80 2.41 35.32
C PRO A 47 -7.94 3.93 35.42
N GLU A 48 -6.91 4.66 35.00
CA GLU A 48 -6.86 6.12 34.95
C GLU A 48 -7.70 6.68 33.80
N GLN A 49 -7.65 6.07 32.61
CA GLN A 49 -8.55 6.41 31.50
C GLN A 49 -10.01 6.13 31.86
N LEU A 50 -10.30 5.03 32.56
CA LEU A 50 -11.65 4.71 33.01
C LEU A 50 -12.14 5.70 34.08
N ALA A 51 -11.27 6.13 35.00
CA ALA A 51 -11.59 7.17 35.97
C ALA A 51 -11.89 8.52 35.29
N GLN A 52 -11.12 8.90 34.28
CA GLN A 52 -11.37 10.13 33.50
C GLN A 52 -12.70 10.09 32.75
N VAL A 53 -13.06 8.95 32.14
CA VAL A 53 -14.33 8.81 31.44
C VAL A 53 -15.52 8.90 32.42
N ASN A 54 -15.39 8.32 33.61
CA ASN A 54 -16.44 8.43 34.63
C ASN A 54 -16.61 9.87 35.16
N ASP A 55 -15.51 10.60 35.34
CA ASP A 55 -15.54 12.01 35.75
C ASP A 55 -16.21 12.88 34.68
N LEU A 56 -15.86 12.67 33.40
CA LEU A 56 -16.49 13.37 32.28
C LEU A 56 -17.98 13.05 32.16
N GLN A 57 -18.38 11.79 32.38
CA GLN A 57 -19.80 11.41 32.37
C GLN A 57 -20.56 12.13 33.49
N GLN A 58 -19.97 12.24 34.68
CA GLN A 58 -20.58 12.95 35.79
C GLN A 58 -20.73 14.45 35.51
N GLN A 59 -19.74 15.08 34.86
CA GLN A 59 -19.84 16.47 34.44
C GLN A 59 -20.95 16.71 33.40
N ILE A 60 -21.17 15.75 32.49
CA ILE A 60 -22.27 15.82 31.51
C ILE A 60 -23.61 15.75 32.22
N ASP A 61 -23.79 14.80 33.13
CA ASP A 61 -25.05 14.63 33.86
C ASP A 61 -25.40 15.88 34.71
N ASP A 62 -24.40 16.51 35.32
CA ASP A 62 -24.57 17.77 36.06
C ASP A 62 -24.98 18.93 35.14
N LEU A 63 -24.38 19.04 33.95
CA LEU A 63 -24.73 20.05 32.96
C LEU A 63 -26.15 19.84 32.40
N GLU A 64 -26.53 18.59 32.13
CA GLU A 64 -27.89 18.23 31.70
C GLU A 64 -28.92 18.63 32.76
N ASN A 65 -28.60 18.42 34.04
CA ASN A 65 -29.47 18.83 35.14
C ASN A 65 -29.62 20.36 35.23
N VAL A 66 -28.52 21.11 35.09
CA VAL A 66 -28.54 22.58 35.03
C VAL A 66 -29.37 23.09 33.85
N LEU A 67 -29.22 22.48 32.67
CA LEU A 67 -30.01 22.81 31.49
C LEU A 67 -31.50 22.47 31.67
N SER A 68 -31.82 21.37 32.37
CA SER A 68 -33.20 20.99 32.67
C SER A 68 -33.90 22.02 33.59
N HIS A 69 -33.12 22.65 34.49
CA HIS A 69 -33.58 23.72 35.37
C HIS A 69 -33.61 25.10 34.69
N GLN A 70 -32.99 25.25 33.51
CA GLN A 70 -33.14 26.42 32.63
C GLN A 70 -34.42 26.38 31.76
N ASN A 71 -35.40 25.54 32.10
CA ASN A 71 -36.77 25.78 31.67
C ASN A 71 -37.31 27.02 32.36
N PHE A 72 -37.16 28.14 31.64
CA PHE A 72 -37.79 29.43 31.87
C PHE A 72 -39.19 29.26 32.45
N SER A 73 -39.32 29.59 33.73
CA SER A 73 -40.62 29.93 34.29
C SER A 73 -41.15 31.13 33.52
N ASN A 74 -42.19 30.86 32.74
CA ASN A 74 -43.12 31.80 32.14
C ASN A 74 -43.21 33.15 32.87
N SER A 75 -42.66 34.21 32.28
CA SER A 75 -43.08 35.59 32.53
C SER A 75 -42.82 36.43 31.28
N GLN A 76 -43.94 36.86 30.66
CA GLN A 76 -44.21 37.91 29.67
C GLN A 76 -43.05 38.59 28.91
N PRO A 77 -43.22 38.90 27.61
CA PRO A 77 -42.25 39.72 26.87
C PRO A 77 -42.25 41.14 27.44
N GLU A 78 -41.22 41.51 28.19
CA GLU A 78 -40.97 42.91 28.52
C GLU A 78 -40.57 43.63 27.22
N GLU A 79 -41.42 44.56 26.79
CA GLU A 79 -41.04 45.56 25.78
C GLU A 79 -39.78 46.27 26.28
N ALA A 80 -38.72 46.29 25.46
CA ALA A 80 -37.44 46.89 25.79
C ALA A 80 -37.66 48.28 26.41
N THR A 81 -37.08 48.51 27.59
CA THR A 81 -37.26 49.81 28.26
C THR A 81 -36.71 50.92 27.37
N PRO A 82 -37.27 52.15 27.41
CA PRO A 82 -36.76 53.27 26.62
C PRO A 82 -35.26 53.51 26.81
N GLU A 83 -34.74 53.13 27.98
CA GLU A 83 -33.34 53.23 28.35
C GLU A 83 -32.47 52.15 27.69
N GLN A 84 -32.97 50.91 27.58
CA GLN A 84 -32.35 49.86 26.77
C GLN A 84 -32.36 50.22 25.28
N LEU A 85 -33.45 50.80 24.79
CA LEU A 85 -33.53 51.25 23.39
C LEU A 85 -32.57 52.42 23.12
N ALA A 86 -32.42 53.35 24.06
CA ALA A 86 -31.44 54.43 23.99
C ALA A 86 -30.00 53.89 23.97
N GLN A 87 -29.69 52.88 24.80
CA GLN A 87 -28.38 52.23 24.79
C GLN A 87 -28.09 51.50 23.48
N VAL A 88 -29.07 50.81 22.90
CA VAL A 88 -28.91 50.13 21.61
C VAL A 88 -28.69 51.15 20.48
N ASN A 89 -29.42 52.27 20.49
CA ASN A 89 -29.22 53.33 19.51
C ASN A 89 -27.84 54.00 19.64
N ASP A 90 -27.35 54.20 20.87
CA ASP A 90 -26.01 54.73 21.12
C ASP A 90 -24.92 53.78 20.62
N LEU A 91 -25.07 52.47 20.90
CA LEU A 91 -24.17 51.44 20.39
C LEU A 91 -24.22 51.34 18.86
N GLN A 92 -25.40 51.47 18.25
CA GLN A 92 -25.53 51.48 16.79
C GLN A 92 -24.82 52.69 16.18
N GLN A 93 -24.96 53.88 16.79
CA GLN A 93 -24.24 55.07 16.36
C GLN A 93 -22.72 54.89 16.47
N GLN A 94 -22.24 54.26 17.55
CA GLN A 94 -20.82 53.94 17.72
C GLN A 94 -20.31 52.97 16.64
N ILE A 95 -21.11 51.98 16.24
CA ILE A 95 -20.77 51.05 15.14
C ILE A 95 -20.67 51.82 13.83
N ASP A 96 -21.66 52.65 13.50
CA ASP A 96 -21.67 53.41 12.25
C ASP A 96 -20.48 54.37 12.16
N ASP A 97 -20.11 55.01 13.27
CA ASP A 97 -18.93 55.88 13.35
C ASP A 97 -17.62 55.09 13.15
N LEU A 98 -17.51 53.89 13.74
CA LEU A 98 -16.37 52.99 13.55
C LEU A 98 -16.27 52.46 12.13
N GLU A 99 -17.40 52.10 11.50
CA GLU A 99 -17.46 51.69 10.10
C GLU A 99 -17.00 52.82 9.18
N ASN A 100 -17.40 54.05 9.47
CA ASN A 100 -16.96 55.22 8.72
C ASN A 100 -15.44 55.45 8.88
N VAL A 101 -14.91 55.34 10.11
CA VAL A 101 -13.45 55.42 10.36
C VAL A 101 -12.70 54.29 9.65
N LEU A 102 -13.22 53.06 9.63
CA LEU A 102 -12.65 51.93 8.89
C LEU A 102 -12.70 52.16 7.38
N SER A 103 -13.80 52.74 6.87
CA SER A 103 -13.93 53.11 5.46
C SER A 103 -12.89 54.16 5.04
N HIS A 104 -12.53 55.07 5.94
CA HIS A 104 -11.50 56.08 5.73
C HIS A 104 -10.08 55.54 5.98
N GLN A 105 -9.89 54.55 6.86
CA GLN A 105 -8.60 53.88 7.08
C GLN A 105 -8.20 52.95 5.92
N ASN A 106 -9.17 52.46 5.14
CA ASN A 106 -8.90 51.65 3.95
C ASN A 106 -8.44 52.46 2.72
N PHE A 107 -8.12 53.75 2.87
CA PHE A 107 -7.42 54.54 1.86
C PHE A 107 -5.98 54.86 2.30
N SER A 108 -5.11 53.85 2.35
CA SER A 108 -3.65 54.04 2.20
C SER A 108 -2.83 52.81 1.79
N ASN A 109 -3.40 51.62 1.59
CA ASN A 109 -2.67 50.57 0.87
C ASN A 109 -3.60 49.48 0.32
N SER A 110 -3.34 49.13 -0.94
CA SER A 110 -4.00 48.13 -1.80
C SER A 110 -5.25 48.59 -2.57
N GLN A 111 -5.03 49.06 -3.80
CA GLN A 111 -6.01 48.89 -4.87
C GLN A 111 -6.39 47.40 -4.94
N PRO A 112 -7.64 47.04 -5.31
CA PRO A 112 -7.86 45.75 -5.93
C PRO A 112 -7.05 45.77 -7.23
N GLU A 113 -5.95 45.01 -7.29
CA GLU A 113 -5.27 44.75 -8.55
C GLU A 113 -6.25 43.98 -9.45
N GLU A 114 -7.02 44.71 -10.24
CA GLU A 114 -7.61 44.17 -11.47
C GLU A 114 -6.46 43.54 -12.25
N ALA A 115 -6.54 42.22 -12.48
CA ALA A 115 -5.49 41.45 -13.14
C ALA A 115 -5.00 42.21 -14.38
N THR A 116 -3.70 42.52 -14.42
CA THR A 116 -3.15 43.38 -15.47
C THR A 116 -3.36 42.72 -16.85
N PRO A 117 -3.54 43.50 -17.94
CA PRO A 117 -3.69 42.94 -19.30
C PRO A 117 -2.56 41.96 -19.69
N GLU A 118 -1.41 42.14 -19.07
CA GLU A 118 -0.22 41.30 -19.23
C GLU A 118 -0.37 39.93 -18.56
N GLN A 119 -1.02 39.87 -17.39
CA GLN A 119 -1.39 38.60 -16.75
C GLN A 119 -2.40 37.83 -17.61
N PHE A 120 -3.41 38.49 -18.17
CA PHE A 120 -4.37 37.86 -19.09
C PHE A 120 -3.70 37.30 -20.35
N SER A 121 -2.74 38.03 -20.92
CA SER A 121 -1.96 37.57 -22.08
C SER A 121 -1.16 36.30 -21.74
N LYS A 122 -0.58 36.26 -20.53
CA LYS A 122 0.18 35.10 -20.05
C LYS A 122 -0.71 33.89 -19.80
N VAL A 123 -1.87 34.09 -19.17
CA VAL A 123 -2.87 33.03 -18.94
C VAL A 123 -3.34 32.45 -20.28
N LYS A 124 -3.70 33.30 -21.25
CA LYS A 124 -4.13 32.86 -22.59
C LYS A 124 -3.04 32.08 -23.34
N LYS A 125 -1.77 32.44 -23.13
CA LYS A 125 -0.64 31.70 -23.69
C LYS A 125 -0.50 30.32 -23.04
N LEU A 126 -0.65 30.24 -21.72
CA LEU A 126 -0.61 28.98 -20.97
C LEU A 126 -1.79 28.07 -21.33
N GLU A 127 -3.01 28.60 -21.45
CA GLU A 127 -4.19 27.85 -21.89
C GLU A 127 -3.96 27.20 -23.26
N LYS A 128 -3.38 27.94 -24.22
CA LYS A 128 -3.05 27.41 -25.55
C LYS A 128 -1.92 26.37 -25.52
N GLU A 129 -1.05 26.43 -24.52
CA GLU A 129 0.01 25.43 -24.32
C GLU A 129 -0.56 24.15 -23.70
N ILE A 130 -1.49 24.28 -22.74
CA ILE A 130 -2.25 23.17 -22.16
C ILE A 130 -3.08 22.46 -23.24
N GLU A 131 -3.82 23.19 -24.08
CA GLU A 131 -4.59 22.62 -25.19
C GLU A 131 -3.72 21.80 -26.16
N LYS A 132 -2.49 22.24 -26.41
CA LYS A 132 -1.53 21.49 -27.23
C LYS A 132 -1.01 20.23 -26.55
N LEU A 133 -0.80 20.25 -25.24
CA LEU A 133 -0.33 19.11 -24.46
C LEU A 133 -1.44 18.06 -24.32
N GLU A 134 -2.69 18.50 -24.14
CA GLU A 134 -3.88 17.63 -24.11
C GLU A 134 -4.15 16.99 -25.48
N ALA A 135 -3.80 17.65 -26.59
CA ALA A 135 -3.91 17.08 -27.94
C ALA A 135 -2.85 16.01 -28.25
N VAL A 136 -1.83 15.84 -27.39
CA VAL A 136 -0.88 14.72 -27.51
C VAL A 136 -1.52 13.51 -26.84
N ASP A 137 -2.02 12.57 -27.65
CA ASP A 137 -2.56 11.28 -27.19
C ASP A 137 -1.45 10.35 -26.66
N ILE A 138 -0.75 10.77 -25.61
CA ILE A 138 0.30 10.02 -24.93
C ILE A 138 -0.26 8.67 -24.45
N GLU A 139 -1.52 8.64 -24.03
CA GLU A 139 -2.21 7.40 -23.63
C GLU A 139 -2.27 6.37 -24.76
N HIS A 140 -2.59 6.80 -25.99
CA HIS A 140 -2.66 5.90 -27.12
C HIS A 140 -1.27 5.37 -27.51
N GLU A 141 -0.23 6.21 -27.44
CA GLU A 141 1.16 5.79 -27.70
C GLU A 141 1.66 4.80 -26.64
N ILE A 142 1.35 5.03 -25.36
CA ILE A 142 1.64 4.10 -24.26
C ILE A 142 0.92 2.77 -24.49
N ILE A 143 -0.38 2.80 -24.80
CA ILE A 143 -1.18 1.58 -25.06
C ILE A 143 -0.62 0.80 -26.25
N GLN A 144 -0.24 1.47 -27.34
CA GLN A 144 0.37 0.83 -28.50
C GLN A 144 1.72 0.19 -28.15
N THR A 145 2.54 0.89 -27.38
CA THR A 145 3.86 0.41 -26.95
C THR A 145 3.72 -0.82 -26.04
N LEU A 146 2.81 -0.77 -25.07
CA LEU A 146 2.50 -1.90 -24.18
C LEU A 146 1.97 -3.11 -24.96
N ARG A 147 1.04 -2.91 -25.90
CA ARG A 147 0.55 -3.99 -26.78
C ARG A 147 1.67 -4.64 -27.59
N LYS A 148 2.62 -3.83 -28.09
CA LYS A 148 3.78 -4.32 -28.84
C LYS A 148 4.74 -5.10 -27.94
N GLN A 149 4.93 -4.67 -26.70
CA GLN A 149 5.75 -5.39 -25.72
C GLN A 149 5.11 -6.72 -25.33
N ASN A 150 3.80 -6.75 -25.04
CA ASN A 150 3.09 -7.99 -24.72
C ASN A 150 3.17 -9.01 -25.86
N LYS A 151 2.99 -8.57 -27.11
CA LYS A 151 3.17 -9.45 -28.26
C LYS A 151 4.60 -10.03 -28.36
N LYS A 152 5.62 -9.23 -28.05
CA LYS A 152 7.01 -9.72 -28.01
C LYS A 152 7.22 -10.74 -26.88
N LEU A 153 6.56 -10.56 -25.74
CA LEU A 153 6.59 -11.54 -24.64
C LEU A 153 5.95 -12.86 -25.08
N ASP A 154 4.77 -12.81 -25.71
CA ASP A 154 4.11 -14.00 -26.26
C ASP A 154 4.99 -14.73 -27.28
N ASP A 155 5.67 -14.00 -28.16
CA ASP A 155 6.59 -14.57 -29.15
C ASP A 155 7.80 -15.25 -28.48
N ILE A 156 8.29 -14.72 -27.36
CA ILE A 156 9.38 -15.32 -26.58
C ILE A 156 8.89 -16.57 -25.85
N GLU A 157 7.73 -16.50 -25.19
CA GLU A 157 7.12 -17.63 -24.51
C GLU A 157 6.87 -18.79 -25.48
N ASN A 158 6.32 -18.50 -26.66
CA ASN A 158 6.11 -19.51 -27.71
C ASN A 158 7.43 -20.09 -28.22
N LYS A 159 8.51 -19.30 -28.31
CA LYS A 159 9.83 -19.81 -28.68
C LYS A 159 10.43 -20.71 -27.60
N LEU A 160 10.26 -20.38 -26.33
CA LEU A 160 10.69 -21.21 -25.20
C LEU A 160 9.92 -22.54 -25.16
N ASN A 161 8.62 -22.51 -25.44
CA ASN A 161 7.77 -23.69 -25.51
C ASN A 161 8.07 -24.61 -26.72
N HIS A 162 8.76 -24.09 -27.75
CA HIS A 162 9.18 -24.86 -28.93
C HIS A 162 10.66 -25.31 -28.88
N SER A 163 11.51 -24.72 -28.04
CA SER A 163 12.91 -25.14 -27.91
C SER A 163 13.14 -26.36 -27.01
N ASP A 164 12.14 -26.79 -26.22
CA ASP A 164 12.22 -27.99 -25.37
C ASP A 164 11.32 -29.13 -25.85
N THR A 165 11.60 -29.64 -27.06
CA THR A 165 11.28 -31.04 -27.40
C THR A 165 12.45 -31.97 -27.10
N SER A 166 12.92 -31.95 -25.84
CA SER A 166 13.62 -33.10 -25.25
C SER A 166 13.44 -33.16 -23.73
N LYS A 167 12.29 -33.76 -23.35
CA LYS A 167 12.02 -34.46 -22.08
C LYS A 167 11.94 -33.63 -20.80
N ILE A 168 10.91 -32.81 -20.66
CA ILE A 168 10.17 -32.72 -19.38
C ILE A 168 8.68 -32.85 -19.67
N LYS A 169 8.21 -34.11 -19.77
CA LYS A 169 6.81 -34.40 -19.51
C LYS A 169 6.62 -34.26 -17.99
N THR A 170 6.25 -33.07 -17.52
CA THR A 170 5.56 -32.93 -16.24
C THR A 170 4.17 -33.50 -16.45
N SER A 171 4.08 -34.84 -16.50
CA SER A 171 2.84 -35.53 -16.17
C SER A 171 2.49 -35.10 -14.76
N GLU A 172 1.33 -34.50 -14.57
CA GLU A 172 0.70 -34.24 -13.27
C GLU A 172 0.82 -35.51 -12.42
N THR A 173 1.89 -35.60 -11.63
CA THR A 173 2.21 -36.76 -10.81
C THR A 173 1.86 -36.37 -9.40
N ILE A 174 0.90 -37.08 -8.82
CA ILE A 174 0.50 -36.95 -7.42
C ILE A 174 1.79 -36.93 -6.57
N PRO A 175 2.01 -35.90 -5.72
CA PRO A 175 3.24 -35.77 -4.96
C PRO A 175 3.47 -37.02 -4.11
N GLN A 176 4.52 -37.77 -4.44
CA GLN A 176 4.87 -38.99 -3.72
C GLN A 176 5.69 -38.63 -2.48
N GLU A 177 5.35 -39.22 -1.34
CA GLU A 177 6.09 -39.00 -0.09
C GLU A 177 7.06 -40.15 0.22
N ALA A 178 8.23 -39.87 0.77
CA ALA A 178 9.13 -40.87 1.35
C ALA A 178 9.57 -40.45 2.75
N TYR A 179 9.88 -41.44 3.60
CA TYR A 179 10.53 -41.16 4.86
C TYR A 179 11.98 -40.73 4.61
N CYS A 180 12.34 -39.52 5.07
CA CYS A 180 13.69 -39.03 4.98
C CYS A 180 14.47 -39.41 6.25
N VAL A 181 15.58 -40.14 6.11
CA VAL A 181 16.40 -40.58 7.25
C VAL A 181 17.10 -39.40 7.94
N ARG A 182 17.43 -38.34 7.19
CA ARG A 182 18.03 -37.12 7.77
C ARG A 182 17.01 -36.28 8.53
N CYS A 183 15.83 -36.04 7.96
CA CYS A 183 14.79 -35.26 8.62
C CYS A 183 13.94 -36.05 9.62
N LYS A 184 14.07 -37.40 9.63
CA LYS A 184 13.27 -38.33 10.44
C LYS A 184 11.75 -38.15 10.31
N THR A 185 11.29 -37.75 9.12
CA THR A 185 9.86 -37.53 8.83
C THR A 185 9.56 -37.80 7.35
N LYS A 186 8.27 -37.94 7.01
CA LYS A 186 7.80 -38.10 5.63
C LYS A 186 7.90 -36.75 4.90
N ARG A 187 8.45 -36.77 3.69
CA ARG A 187 8.65 -35.59 2.84
C ARG A 187 8.33 -35.92 1.40
N ILE A 188 7.91 -34.90 0.65
CA ILE A 188 7.71 -35.01 -0.80
C ILE A 188 9.05 -35.35 -1.46
N ILE A 189 9.02 -36.32 -2.38
CA ILE A 189 10.16 -36.74 -3.19
C ILE A 189 10.30 -35.78 -4.39
N LYS A 190 11.36 -34.98 -4.41
CA LYS A 190 11.77 -34.20 -5.59
C LYS A 190 12.39 -35.13 -6.64
N ASN A 191 12.09 -34.88 -7.91
CA ASN A 191 12.58 -35.62 -9.07
C ASN A 191 12.40 -37.16 -8.94
N PRO A 192 11.17 -37.66 -8.71
CA PRO A 192 10.91 -39.08 -8.53
C PRO A 192 11.24 -39.88 -9.80
N LYS A 193 12.04 -40.93 -9.66
CA LYS A 193 12.40 -41.87 -10.73
C LYS A 193 12.17 -43.31 -10.27
N GLU A 194 11.54 -44.12 -11.12
CA GLU A 194 11.43 -45.56 -10.87
C GLU A 194 12.81 -46.23 -10.89
N THR A 195 13.03 -47.14 -9.96
CA THR A 195 14.25 -47.93 -9.83
C THR A 195 13.93 -49.29 -9.21
N THR A 196 14.86 -50.23 -9.31
CA THR A 196 14.74 -51.54 -8.66
C THR A 196 15.83 -51.64 -7.60
N MET A 197 15.45 -51.95 -6.36
CA MET A 197 16.40 -52.12 -5.27
C MET A 197 17.24 -53.41 -5.47
N LYS A 198 18.35 -53.54 -4.74
CA LYS A 198 19.24 -54.72 -4.81
C LYS A 198 18.54 -56.06 -4.52
N ASN A 199 17.41 -56.02 -3.80
CA ASN A 199 16.58 -57.18 -3.49
C ASN A 199 15.48 -57.46 -4.54
N GLY A 200 15.53 -56.82 -5.70
CA GLY A 200 14.57 -57.01 -6.80
C GLY A 200 13.24 -56.28 -6.62
N ARG A 201 12.99 -55.56 -5.52
CA ARG A 201 11.72 -54.86 -5.30
C ARG A 201 11.69 -53.52 -6.06
N PRO A 202 10.56 -53.17 -6.73
CA PRO A 202 10.40 -51.87 -7.36
C PRO A 202 10.35 -50.76 -6.30
N ALA A 203 10.97 -49.64 -6.60
CA ALA A 203 11.04 -48.47 -5.74
C ALA A 203 11.05 -47.18 -6.55
N ILE A 204 10.78 -46.08 -5.88
CA ILE A 204 10.91 -44.71 -6.37
C ILE A 204 12.10 -44.10 -5.66
N LYS A 205 13.07 -43.60 -6.41
CA LYS A 205 14.23 -42.86 -5.93
C LYS A 205 14.05 -41.38 -6.24
N GLY A 206 14.44 -40.52 -5.32
CA GLY A 206 14.54 -39.09 -5.57
C GLY A 206 15.25 -38.38 -4.42
N PHE A 207 14.90 -37.13 -4.21
CA PHE A 207 15.55 -36.28 -3.21
C PHE A 207 14.53 -35.74 -2.20
N CYS A 208 14.94 -35.60 -0.95
CA CYS A 208 14.12 -34.96 0.07
C CYS A 208 13.86 -33.49 -0.32
N SER A 209 12.61 -33.03 -0.24
CA SER A 209 12.24 -31.64 -0.51
C SER A 209 12.93 -30.61 0.37
N VAL A 210 13.34 -31.00 1.58
CA VAL A 210 13.92 -30.11 2.60
C VAL A 210 15.45 -30.22 2.66
N CYS A 211 15.99 -31.41 2.86
CA CYS A 211 17.43 -31.59 3.10
C CYS A 211 18.19 -32.17 1.91
N GLU A 212 17.52 -32.31 0.76
CA GLU A 212 18.08 -32.76 -0.53
C GLU A 212 18.81 -34.12 -0.52
N CYS A 213 18.64 -34.89 0.55
CA CYS A 213 19.25 -36.21 0.65
C CYS A 213 18.49 -37.23 -0.19
N LYS A 214 19.21 -38.22 -0.70
CA LYS A 214 18.62 -39.33 -1.46
C LYS A 214 17.60 -40.07 -0.60
N VAL A 215 16.38 -40.18 -1.08
CA VAL A 215 15.28 -40.90 -0.44
C VAL A 215 14.76 -41.99 -1.37
N PHE A 216 14.24 -43.06 -0.78
CA PHE A 216 13.66 -44.19 -1.49
C PHE A 216 12.27 -44.51 -0.91
N ARG A 217 11.29 -44.74 -1.78
CA ARG A 217 9.97 -45.27 -1.42
C ARG A 217 9.79 -46.60 -2.13
N ILE A 218 9.42 -47.65 -1.41
CA ILE A 218 9.12 -48.94 -2.04
C ILE A 218 7.77 -48.84 -2.77
N GLY A 219 7.70 -49.31 -4.01
CA GLY A 219 6.53 -49.23 -4.87
C GLY A 219 6.82 -48.68 -6.26
N LYS A 220 5.83 -48.74 -7.15
CA LYS A 220 5.84 -48.11 -8.48
C LYS A 220 5.27 -46.69 -8.38
N ILE A 221 5.63 -45.81 -9.32
CA ILE A 221 4.99 -44.49 -9.41
C ILE A 221 3.52 -44.72 -9.76
N LYS A 222 2.60 -44.10 -8.99
CA LYS A 222 1.18 -44.08 -9.34
C LYS A 222 1.04 -43.16 -10.55
N LYS A 223 0.70 -43.75 -11.71
CA LYS A 223 0.35 -43.04 -12.94
C LYS A 223 -1.11 -42.62 -12.90
#